data_AF-A0A6M6JNQ4-F1
#
_entry.id   AF-A0A6M6JNQ4-F1
#
_cell.length_a   1.000
_cell.length_b   1.000
_cell.length_c   1.000
_cell.angle_alpha   90.00
_cell.angle_beta   90.00
_cell.angle_gamma   90.00
#
_symmetry.space_group_name_H-M   'P 1'
#
loop_
_entity.id
_entity.type
_entity.pdbx_description
1 polymer ?
#
loop_
_entity_poly.entity_id
_entity_poly.type
_entity_poly.pdbx_seq_one_letter_code
_entity_poly.pdbx_strand_id
1 'polypeptide(L)'
;MKEIVMARIGVQSEELREQSSRVAMGSTEVTDILNRLTGEIGALAASWQGAASEAFQSRWAEWQAGAQQVQAAMDNMGVFLEQAATSYEATEDELRSAVGR
;
A
#
# COMPACT_ATOMS: atom_id res chain seq x y z
N MET A 1 12.29 -35.22 4.01
CA MET A 1 11.86 -34.19 4.99
C MET A 1 12.52 -32.84 4.71
N LYS A 2 13.87 -32.75 4.64
CA LYS A 2 14.60 -31.51 4.30
C LYS A 2 14.10 -30.83 3.00
N GLU A 3 13.94 -31.57 1.91
CA GLU A 3 13.46 -30.99 0.63
C GLU A 3 12.05 -30.42 0.69
N ILE A 4 11.13 -31.06 1.43
CA ILE A 4 9.75 -30.58 1.59
C ILE A 4 9.72 -29.24 2.35
N VAL A 5 10.60 -29.07 3.35
CA VAL A 5 10.72 -27.83 4.11
C VAL A 5 11.29 -26.71 3.23
N MET A 6 12.33 -26.99 2.43
CA MET A 6 12.91 -26.00 1.51
C MET A 6 11.91 -25.57 0.42
N ALA A 7 11.18 -26.53 -0.16
CA ALA A 7 10.14 -26.24 -1.14
C ALA A 7 9.00 -25.40 -0.56
N ARG A 8 8.55 -25.69 0.68
CA ARG A 8 7.50 -24.92 1.35
C ARG A 8 7.92 -23.48 1.65
N ILE A 9 9.17 -23.29 2.08
CA ILE A 9 9.72 -21.97 2.38
C ILE A 9 9.80 -21.14 1.09
N GLY A 10 10.42 -21.67 0.02
CA GLY A 10 10.52 -20.94 -1.26
C GLY A 10 9.18 -20.57 -1.90
N VAL A 11 8.13 -21.37 -1.68
CA VAL A 11 6.76 -21.00 -2.12
C VAL A 11 6.23 -19.80 -1.33
N GLN A 12 6.57 -19.67 -0.05
CA GLN A 12 6.08 -18.61 0.82
C GLN A 12 6.72 -17.25 0.51
N SER A 13 8.01 -17.19 0.18
CA SER A 13 8.65 -15.92 -0.25
C SER A 13 8.12 -15.44 -1.60
N GLU A 14 7.89 -16.35 -2.55
CA GLU A 14 7.31 -16.02 -3.85
C GLU A 14 5.88 -15.49 -3.71
N GLU A 15 5.05 -16.15 -2.88
CA GLU A 15 3.70 -15.68 -2.58
C GLU A 15 3.72 -14.29 -1.94
N LEU A 16 4.64 -14.03 -0.99
CA LEU A 16 4.81 -12.71 -0.38
C LEU A 16 5.20 -11.63 -1.40
N ARG A 17 6.12 -11.93 -2.32
CA ARG A 17 6.53 -11.03 -3.40
C ARG A 17 5.36 -10.69 -4.33
N GLU A 18 4.59 -11.69 -4.70
CA GLU A 18 3.41 -11.51 -5.54
C GLU A 18 2.37 -10.62 -4.83
N GLN A 19 2.09 -10.87 -3.56
CA GLN A 19 1.17 -10.03 -2.78
C GLN A 19 1.70 -8.61 -2.59
N SER A 20 2.99 -8.41 -2.33
CA SER A 20 3.63 -7.08 -2.25
C SER A 20 3.40 -6.28 -3.54
N SER A 21 3.69 -6.89 -4.69
CA SER A 21 3.48 -6.28 -6.01
C SER A 21 2.01 -5.92 -6.26
N ARG A 22 1.07 -6.82 -5.93
CA ARG A 22 -0.36 -6.56 -6.04
C ARG A 22 -0.81 -5.39 -5.16
N VAL A 23 -0.30 -5.28 -3.93
CA VAL A 23 -0.61 -4.16 -3.03
C VAL A 23 -0.02 -2.85 -3.54
N ALA A 24 1.20 -2.85 -4.07
CA ALA A 24 1.80 -1.65 -4.66
C ALA A 24 1.01 -1.13 -5.88
N MET A 25 0.57 -2.03 -6.76
CA MET A 25 -0.31 -1.69 -7.88
C MET A 25 -1.65 -1.13 -7.38
N GLY A 26 -2.28 -1.77 -6.39
CA GLY A 26 -3.52 -1.29 -5.78
C GLY A 26 -3.38 0.06 -5.09
N SER A 27 -2.24 0.33 -4.44
CA SER A 27 -1.93 1.65 -3.84
C SER A 27 -1.91 2.74 -4.91
N THR A 28 -1.28 2.45 -6.04
CA THR A 28 -1.20 3.38 -7.18
C THR A 28 -2.60 3.67 -7.72
N GLU A 29 -3.41 2.64 -7.95
CA GLU A 29 -4.79 2.79 -8.43
C GLU A 29 -5.66 3.61 -7.46
N VAL A 30 -5.59 3.32 -6.16
CA VAL A 30 -6.33 4.08 -5.14
C VAL A 30 -5.87 5.53 -5.08
N THR A 31 -4.57 5.77 -5.17
CA THR A 31 -4.00 7.12 -5.19
C THR A 31 -4.50 7.92 -6.38
N ASP A 32 -4.52 7.32 -7.57
CA ASP A 32 -5.04 7.95 -8.78
C ASP A 32 -6.53 8.29 -8.67
N ILE A 33 -7.33 7.37 -8.12
CA ILE A 33 -8.76 7.59 -7.87
C ILE A 33 -8.95 8.74 -6.88
N LEU A 34 -8.22 8.76 -5.76
CA LEU A 34 -8.32 9.80 -4.74
C LEU A 34 -7.91 11.17 -5.31
N ASN A 35 -6.85 11.21 -6.11
CA ASN A 35 -6.39 12.44 -6.76
C ASN A 35 -7.43 12.98 -7.74
N ARG A 36 -8.04 12.11 -8.56
CA ARG A 36 -9.11 12.49 -9.48
C ARG A 36 -10.32 13.05 -8.74
N LEU A 37 -10.83 12.34 -7.74
CA LEU A 37 -11.99 12.78 -6.96
C LEU A 37 -11.71 14.09 -6.21
N THR A 38 -10.50 14.22 -5.67
CA THR A 38 -10.06 15.46 -5.01
C THR A 38 -10.01 16.63 -6.00
N GLY A 39 -9.54 16.42 -7.23
CA GLY A 39 -9.58 17.44 -8.27
C GLY A 39 -11.01 17.88 -8.64
N GLU A 40 -11.91 16.92 -8.85
CA GLU A 40 -13.32 17.18 -9.18
C GLU A 40 -14.04 17.97 -8.08
N ILE A 41 -13.89 17.56 -6.82
CA ILE A 41 -14.51 18.24 -5.68
C ILE A 41 -13.84 19.60 -5.41
N GLY A 42 -12.52 19.71 -5.60
CA GLY A 42 -11.78 20.95 -5.41
C GLY A 42 -12.24 22.07 -6.35
N ALA A 43 -12.58 21.73 -7.60
CA ALA A 43 -13.18 22.68 -8.54
C ALA A 43 -14.53 23.22 -8.05
N LEU A 44 -15.38 22.35 -7.50
CA LEU A 44 -16.65 22.74 -6.89
C LEU A 44 -16.43 23.60 -5.64
N ALA A 45 -15.49 23.21 -4.79
CA ALA A 45 -15.11 23.92 -3.56
C ALA A 45 -14.66 25.36 -3.83
N ALA A 46 -13.88 25.56 -4.90
CA ALA A 46 -13.45 26.87 -5.32
C ALA A 46 -14.60 27.73 -5.86
N SER A 47 -15.65 27.13 -6.43
CA SER A 47 -16.81 27.86 -6.93
C SER A 47 -17.81 28.25 -5.83
N TRP A 48 -17.88 27.47 -4.75
CA TRP A 48 -18.77 27.67 -3.61
C TRP A 48 -18.01 28.34 -2.45
N GLN A 49 -17.78 29.65 -2.59
CA GLN A 49 -17.18 30.50 -1.55
C GLN A 49 -18.24 31.43 -0.91
N GLY A 50 -18.13 31.68 0.39
CA GLY A 50 -18.96 32.64 1.13
C GLY A 50 -19.53 32.11 2.46
N ALA A 51 -20.18 32.97 3.25
CA ALA A 51 -20.66 32.67 4.61
C ALA A 51 -21.69 31.52 4.69
N ALA A 52 -22.32 31.15 3.56
CA ALA A 52 -23.22 29.99 3.48
C ALA A 52 -22.51 28.67 3.15
N SER A 53 -21.20 28.69 2.85
CA SER A 53 -20.42 27.52 2.40
C SER A 53 -19.52 26.90 3.48
N GLU A 54 -19.49 27.44 4.70
CA GLU A 54 -18.61 26.96 5.79
C GLU A 54 -18.76 25.47 6.06
N ALA A 55 -19.99 24.95 6.11
CA ALA A 55 -20.23 23.52 6.32
C ALA A 55 -19.60 22.67 5.21
N PHE A 56 -19.69 23.12 3.96
CA PHE A 56 -19.04 22.44 2.84
C PHE A 56 -17.51 22.50 2.96
N GLN A 57 -16.95 23.67 3.26
CA GLN A 57 -15.49 23.85 3.41
C GLN A 57 -14.92 22.99 4.55
N SER A 58 -15.66 22.84 5.66
CA SER A 58 -15.29 21.90 6.74
C SER A 58 -15.25 20.46 6.26
N ARG A 59 -16.30 20.00 5.55
CA ARG A 59 -16.34 18.65 4.96
C ARG A 59 -15.25 18.43 3.92
N TRP A 60 -14.91 19.48 3.18
CA TRP A 60 -13.83 19.45 2.20
C TRP A 60 -12.45 19.31 2.85
N ALA A 61 -12.21 19.98 3.98
CA ALA A 61 -10.99 19.80 4.77
C ALA A 61 -10.91 18.39 5.36
N GLU A 62 -12.02 17.86 5.89
CA GLU A 62 -12.11 16.47 6.39
C GLU A 62 -11.79 15.45 5.28
N TRP A 63 -12.34 15.65 4.08
CA TRP A 63 -12.05 14.81 2.92
C TRP A 63 -10.56 14.80 2.59
N GLN A 64 -9.92 15.98 2.48
CA GLN A 64 -8.50 16.08 2.12
C GLN A 64 -7.61 15.36 3.14
N ALA A 65 -7.90 15.53 4.44
CA ALA A 65 -7.17 14.83 5.50
C ALA A 65 -7.37 13.31 5.41
N GLY A 66 -8.59 12.84 5.13
CA GLY A 66 -8.90 11.43 4.95
C GLY A 66 -8.19 10.82 3.73
N ALA A 67 -8.21 11.52 2.59
CA ALA A 67 -7.52 11.08 1.37
C ALA A 67 -6.01 10.92 1.60
N GLN A 68 -5.38 11.88 2.29
CA GLN A 68 -3.97 11.79 2.66
C GLN A 68 -3.68 10.61 3.60
N GLN A 69 -4.55 10.34 4.57
CA GLN A 69 -4.39 9.19 5.46
C GLN A 69 -4.48 7.86 4.70
N VAL A 70 -5.40 7.73 3.75
CA VAL A 70 -5.52 6.52 2.93
C VAL A 70 -4.29 6.32 2.07
N GLN A 71 -3.81 7.36 1.39
CA GLN A 71 -2.58 7.30 0.58
C GLN A 71 -1.40 6.84 1.44
N ALA A 72 -1.17 7.49 2.59
CA ALA A 72 -0.09 7.13 3.49
C ALA A 72 -0.20 5.69 4.04
N ALA A 73 -1.41 5.22 4.35
CA ALA A 73 -1.63 3.87 4.83
C ALA A 73 -1.31 2.81 3.77
N MET A 74 -1.68 3.05 2.51
CA MET A 74 -1.39 2.15 1.40
C MET A 74 0.11 2.10 1.09
N ASP A 75 0.79 3.25 1.08
CA ASP A 75 2.24 3.32 0.90
C ASP A 75 3.00 2.58 2.00
N ASN A 76 2.61 2.80 3.27
CA ASN A 76 3.21 2.10 4.40
C ASN A 76 3.01 0.58 4.32
N MET A 77 1.83 0.13 3.88
CA MET A 77 1.56 -1.31 3.70
C MET A 77 2.42 -1.90 2.58
N GLY A 78 2.57 -1.19 1.45
CA GLY A 78 3.46 -1.61 0.37
C GLY A 78 4.91 -1.78 0.85
N VAL A 79 5.43 -0.79 1.58
CA VAL A 79 6.78 -0.85 2.17
C VAL A 79 6.92 -2.02 3.15
N PHE A 80 5.93 -2.25 4.00
CA PHE A 80 5.95 -3.35 4.97
C PHE A 80 6.01 -4.72 4.28
N LEU A 81 5.20 -4.94 3.24
CA LEU A 81 5.16 -6.21 2.51
C LEU A 81 6.48 -6.48 1.76
N GLU A 82 7.09 -5.44 1.21
CA GLU A 82 8.40 -5.56 0.54
C GLU A 82 9.51 -5.91 1.53
N GLN A 83 9.51 -5.28 2.70
CA GLN A 83 10.46 -5.60 3.78
C GLN A 83 10.28 -7.02 4.29
N ALA A 84 9.02 -7.49 4.42
CA ALA A 84 8.72 -8.85 4.79
C ALA A 84 9.23 -9.84 3.74
N ALA A 85 8.97 -9.60 2.45
CA ALA A 85 9.47 -10.44 1.37
C ALA A 85 11.00 -10.56 1.37
N THR A 86 11.70 -9.42 1.50
CA THR A 86 13.17 -9.38 1.58
C THR A 86 13.71 -10.15 2.79
N SER A 87 13.08 -9.99 3.95
CA SER A 87 13.52 -10.66 5.19
C SER A 87 13.32 -12.18 5.13
N TYR A 88 12.22 -12.61 4.51
CA TYR A 88 11.96 -14.03 4.28
C TYR A 88 13.01 -14.62 3.33
N GLU A 89 13.25 -13.99 2.18
CA GLU A 89 14.27 -14.43 1.22
C GLU A 89 15.65 -14.62 1.84
N ALA A 90 16.11 -13.64 2.62
CA ALA A 90 17.39 -13.73 3.33
C ALA A 90 17.43 -14.94 4.29
N THR A 91 16.33 -15.19 5.01
CA THR A 91 16.19 -16.35 5.90
C THR A 91 16.22 -17.66 5.10
N GLU A 92 15.65 -17.69 3.89
CA GLU A 92 15.71 -18.88 3.03
C GLU A 92 17.13 -19.16 2.54
N ASP A 93 17.86 -18.13 2.12
CA ASP A 93 19.23 -18.25 1.64
C ASP A 93 20.15 -18.79 2.73
N GLU A 94 19.98 -18.30 3.96
CA GLU A 94 20.68 -18.83 5.13
C GLU A 94 20.35 -20.31 5.37
N LEU A 95 19.06 -20.69 5.38
CA LEU A 95 18.66 -22.09 5.55
C LEU A 95 19.20 -22.99 4.43
N ARG A 96 19.14 -22.53 3.18
CA ARG A 96 19.62 -23.27 2.01
C ARG A 96 21.12 -23.54 2.12
N SER A 97 21.89 -22.54 2.57
CA SER A 97 23.34 -22.66 2.82
C SER A 97 23.67 -23.57 4.01
N ALA A 98 22.82 -23.60 5.05
CA ALA A 98 23.01 -24.43 6.23
C ALA A 98 22.64 -25.90 5.97
N VAL A 99 21.65 -26.15 5.12
CA VAL A 99 21.18 -27.50 4.75
C VAL A 99 22.06 -28.15 3.69
N GLY A 100 22.72 -27.35 2.83
CA GLY A 100 23.68 -27.81 1.81
C GLY A 100 25.07 -28.17 2.34
N ARG A 101 25.32 -27.98 3.64
CA ARG A 101 26.47 -28.56 4.38
C ARG A 101 26.06 -29.85 5.06
#